data_AF-A0A1F3XG65-F1
#
_entry.id   AF-A0A1F3XG65-F1
#
_cell.length_a   1.000
_cell.length_b   1.000
_cell.length_c   1.000
_cell.angle_alpha   90.00
_cell.angle_beta   90.00
_cell.angle_gamma   90.00
#
_symmetry.space_group_name_H-M   'P 1'
#
loop_
_entity.id
_entity.type
_entity.pdbx_description
1 polymer ?
#
loop_
_entity_poly.entity_id
_entity_poly.type
_entity_poly.pdbx_seq_one_letter_code
_entity_poly.pdbx_strand_id
1 'polypeptide(L)'
;SPDIYRLGMSSFSMKGTIQRKWIRALDHLIAPEIVNNGPCKENITKEENVDLGKLPVPIWTSDYDPGPYITSACVITKDPLTKINNVGTYRLMIQTKNRTGMHLGLAQDAARHIEWYENRGQATPVAVAIGTDPVINYVSCTRSPEHIDEFALAGALRGAPLQLVRCETIPLEVPATAEIILEGEIPLKTREHEGPFGEFTGYMSPHGMRRVFKINCITFRSNPIFHTFISQMPPSESSCMRKIGNEAIILHHLRKILDMPVTGINIKESSGGEAICVLGIKKQFPGQAKQLLHGFWSMKVAVAKILIIVDDDIDVCDDFEVERALSFRMQPEKDVHIERDERAIVYDPSLAPANADQHDPSRSIGSRMAIDATKKFQFPEASLPPREHLKRVRSKWEDYGI
;
A
#
# COMPACT_ATOMS: atom_id res chain seq x y z
N SER A 1 13.20 -0.75 4.05
CA SER A 1 13.72 -0.09 5.27
C SER A 1 13.04 1.26 5.48
N PRO A 2 12.55 1.57 6.70
CA PRO A 2 12.00 2.88 7.03
C PRO A 2 12.96 4.06 6.81
N ASP A 3 14.27 3.84 6.89
CA ASP A 3 15.26 4.89 6.62
C ASP A 3 15.32 5.26 5.14
N ILE A 4 15.27 4.27 4.25
CA ILE A 4 15.19 4.49 2.80
C ILE A 4 13.88 5.20 2.47
N TYR A 5 12.77 4.76 3.08
CA TYR A 5 11.47 5.41 2.92
C TYR A 5 11.53 6.90 3.30
N ARG A 6 12.16 7.20 4.44
CA ARG A 6 12.38 8.55 4.94
C ARG A 6 13.23 9.40 4.00
N LEU A 7 14.30 8.83 3.43
CA LEU A 7 15.14 9.51 2.43
C LEU A 7 14.34 9.88 1.19
N GLY A 8 13.49 8.98 0.69
CA GLY A 8 12.61 9.26 -0.44
C GLY A 8 11.61 10.39 -0.20
N MET A 9 11.26 10.65 1.06
CA MET A 9 10.44 11.82 1.43
C MET A 9 11.26 13.12 1.59
N SER A 10 12.57 13.13 1.34
CA SER A 10 13.47 14.26 1.68
C SER A 10 13.36 14.70 3.15
N SER A 11 13.13 13.78 4.09
CA SER A 11 12.99 14.07 5.52
C SER A 11 14.26 13.69 6.29
N PHE A 12 15.06 14.65 6.75
CA PHE A 12 16.34 14.36 7.41
C PHE A 12 16.25 14.01 8.92
N SER A 13 15.07 14.01 9.56
CA SER A 13 14.95 13.76 11.02
C SER A 13 14.14 12.50 11.42
N MET A 14 14.37 12.02 12.66
CA MET A 14 14.00 10.70 13.26
C MET A 14 12.57 10.15 13.00
N LYS A 15 12.38 8.85 13.27
CA LYS A 15 11.18 7.98 13.18
C LYS A 15 9.80 8.55 13.59
N GLY A 16 9.70 9.75 14.17
CA GLY A 16 8.43 10.44 14.42
C GLY A 16 7.98 11.39 13.29
N THR A 17 8.80 11.57 12.24
CA THR A 17 8.52 12.52 11.15
C THR A 17 7.70 11.93 10.01
N ILE A 18 7.82 10.63 9.71
CA ILE A 18 7.14 10.00 8.57
C ILE A 18 5.62 10.10 8.73
N GLN A 19 5.08 9.58 9.85
CA GLN A 19 3.63 9.62 10.13
C GLN A 19 3.10 11.04 10.18
N ARG A 20 3.83 11.96 10.83
CA ARG A 20 3.46 13.39 10.88
C ARG A 20 3.44 14.04 9.50
N LYS A 21 4.43 13.73 8.65
CA LYS A 21 4.51 14.27 7.29
C LYS A 21 3.38 13.76 6.43
N TRP A 22 3.04 12.48 6.54
CA TRP A 22 1.86 11.91 5.89
C TRP A 22 0.55 12.56 6.33
N ILE A 23 0.31 12.67 7.64
CA ILE A 23 -0.91 13.32 8.17
C ILE A 23 -1.00 14.76 7.66
N ARG A 24 0.12 15.51 7.71
CA ARG A 24 0.16 16.87 7.19
C ARG A 24 -0.11 16.94 5.70
N ALA A 25 0.42 15.99 4.93
CA ALA A 25 0.23 15.93 3.47
C ALA A 25 -1.22 15.64 3.10
N LEU A 26 -1.92 14.77 3.85
CA LEU A 26 -3.35 14.53 3.70
C LEU A 26 -4.18 15.79 3.98
N ASP A 27 -3.76 16.62 4.94
CA ASP A 27 -4.42 17.90 5.26
C ASP A 27 -4.08 19.04 4.26
N HIS A 28 -2.96 18.94 3.53
CA HIS A 28 -2.40 20.03 2.72
C HIS A 28 -1.84 19.51 1.39
N LEU A 29 -2.73 19.06 0.51
CA LEU A 29 -2.37 18.61 -0.83
C LEU A 29 -1.70 19.72 -1.64
N ILE A 30 -0.72 19.37 -2.49
CA ILE A 30 -0.03 20.30 -3.39
C ILE A 30 -0.28 19.85 -4.82
N ALA A 31 -1.14 20.59 -5.54
CA ALA A 31 -1.51 20.24 -6.91
C ALA A 31 -0.29 20.08 -7.84
N PRO A 32 -0.31 19.12 -8.78
CA PRO A 32 0.73 18.98 -9.78
C PRO A 32 0.72 20.16 -10.78
N GLU A 33 1.87 20.42 -11.40
CA GLU A 33 2.05 21.39 -12.47
C GLU A 33 2.20 20.69 -13.81
N ILE A 34 1.43 21.09 -14.81
CA ILE A 34 1.58 20.59 -16.17
C ILE A 34 2.69 21.40 -16.86
N VAL A 35 3.72 20.71 -17.33
CA VAL A 35 4.84 21.29 -18.08
C VAL A 35 4.82 20.79 -19.53
N ASN A 36 5.45 21.55 -20.43
CA ASN A 36 5.40 21.26 -21.87
C ASN A 36 6.25 20.05 -22.28
N ASN A 37 7.30 19.74 -21.52
CA ASN A 37 8.22 18.65 -21.84
C ASN A 37 8.90 18.14 -20.56
N GLY A 38 9.54 16.97 -20.64
CA GLY A 38 10.25 16.36 -19.52
C GLY A 38 11.25 15.28 -19.98
N PRO A 39 12.21 14.90 -19.14
CA PRO A 39 13.19 13.86 -19.47
C PRO A 39 12.58 12.55 -19.97
N CYS A 40 11.38 12.17 -19.50
CA CYS A 40 10.71 10.95 -19.96
C CYS A 40 10.39 10.93 -21.46
N LYS A 41 10.48 12.06 -22.15
CA LYS A 41 10.21 12.22 -23.58
C LYS A 41 11.47 12.28 -24.45
N GLU A 42 12.66 12.04 -23.89
CA GLU A 42 13.92 12.06 -24.65
C GLU A 42 13.94 11.04 -25.80
N ASN A 43 13.34 9.87 -25.60
CA ASN A 43 13.20 8.83 -26.63
C ASN A 43 11.74 8.40 -26.71
N ILE A 44 11.23 8.19 -27.94
CA ILE A 44 9.83 7.86 -28.18
C ILE A 44 9.74 6.74 -29.21
N THR A 45 9.08 5.65 -28.83
CA THR A 45 8.77 4.50 -29.70
C THR A 45 7.26 4.36 -29.82
N LYS A 46 6.73 4.26 -31.04
CA LYS A 46 5.28 4.18 -31.31
C LYS A 46 4.93 2.94 -32.13
N GLU A 47 3.70 2.51 -31.96
CA GLU A 47 2.98 1.53 -32.78
C GLU A 47 3.75 0.22 -33.00
N GLU A 48 4.06 -0.15 -34.23
CA GLU A 48 4.68 -1.42 -34.58
C GLU A 48 6.09 -1.62 -33.99
N ASN A 49 6.77 -0.53 -33.65
CA ASN A 49 8.13 -0.52 -33.10
C ASN A 49 8.16 -0.79 -31.59
N VAL A 50 7.01 -0.77 -30.92
CA VAL A 50 6.88 -1.11 -29.50
C VAL A 50 7.29 -2.56 -29.27
N ASP A 51 8.25 -2.73 -28.35
CA ASP A 51 8.75 -4.03 -27.95
C ASP A 51 9.16 -4.03 -26.47
N LEU A 52 8.32 -4.62 -25.63
CA LEU A 52 8.54 -4.83 -24.20
C LEU A 52 9.72 -5.77 -23.93
N GLY A 53 10.11 -6.63 -24.89
CA GLY A 53 11.26 -7.53 -24.76
C GLY A 53 12.60 -6.79 -24.66
N LYS A 54 12.63 -5.49 -24.97
CA LYS A 54 13.80 -4.61 -24.78
C LYS A 54 13.97 -4.13 -23.34
N LEU A 55 12.96 -4.31 -22.48
CA LEU A 55 13.03 -3.95 -21.07
C LEU A 55 13.58 -5.12 -20.26
N PRO A 56 14.46 -4.88 -19.27
CA PRO A 56 15.06 -5.95 -18.46
C PRO A 56 14.08 -6.41 -17.36
N VAL A 57 12.91 -6.92 -17.77
CA VAL A 57 11.84 -7.31 -16.85
C VAL A 57 12.15 -8.68 -16.23
N PRO A 58 12.18 -8.81 -14.89
CA PRO A 58 12.52 -10.07 -14.24
C PRO A 58 11.36 -11.06 -14.26
N ILE A 59 11.72 -12.35 -14.20
CA ILE A 59 10.87 -13.41 -13.67
C ILE A 59 11.27 -13.58 -12.21
N TRP A 60 10.33 -13.47 -11.28
CA TRP A 60 10.66 -13.37 -9.86
C TRP A 60 10.73 -14.74 -9.20
N THR A 61 9.72 -15.58 -9.42
CA THR A 61 9.69 -16.97 -8.97
C THR A 61 9.83 -17.88 -10.17
N SER A 62 11.06 -18.14 -10.62
CA SER A 62 11.35 -18.86 -11.88
C SER A 62 10.59 -20.18 -12.05
N ASP A 63 10.33 -20.89 -10.96
CA ASP A 63 9.71 -22.21 -10.98
C ASP A 63 8.17 -22.17 -11.10
N TYR A 64 7.57 -20.98 -10.93
CA TYR A 64 6.11 -20.83 -10.89
C TYR A 64 5.57 -19.69 -11.76
N ASP A 65 6.29 -18.57 -11.87
CA ASP A 65 5.86 -17.44 -12.69
C ASP A 65 5.87 -17.84 -14.17
N PRO A 66 4.75 -17.68 -14.90
CA PRO A 66 4.64 -18.10 -16.30
C PRO A 66 5.39 -17.18 -17.27
N GLY A 67 5.91 -16.04 -16.80
CA GLY A 67 6.60 -15.04 -17.61
C GLY A 67 7.07 -13.84 -16.79
N PRO A 68 7.71 -12.84 -17.44
CA PRO A 68 8.25 -11.66 -16.77
C PRO A 68 7.15 -10.73 -16.24
N TYR A 69 7.40 -10.10 -15.08
CA TYR A 69 6.47 -9.18 -14.43
C TYR A 69 7.06 -7.80 -14.15
N ILE A 70 6.35 -6.76 -14.60
CA ILE A 70 6.58 -5.38 -14.16
C ILE A 70 5.82 -5.20 -12.84
N THR A 71 6.53 -5.02 -11.73
CA THR A 71 5.92 -4.99 -10.38
C THR A 71 5.89 -3.62 -9.73
N SER A 72 6.73 -2.67 -10.17
CA SER A 72 6.68 -1.27 -9.72
C SER A 72 5.91 -0.36 -10.68
N ALA A 73 4.94 -0.92 -11.41
CA ALA A 73 4.15 -0.19 -12.39
C ALA A 73 3.19 0.77 -11.68
N CYS A 74 3.51 2.07 -11.71
CA CYS A 74 2.58 3.13 -11.31
C CYS A 74 1.55 3.31 -12.44
N VAL A 75 0.43 2.59 -12.35
CA VAL A 75 -0.65 2.63 -13.34
C VAL A 75 -1.50 3.86 -13.10
N ILE A 76 -1.66 4.66 -14.14
CA ILE A 76 -2.32 5.95 -14.14
C ILE A 76 -3.61 5.81 -14.95
N THR A 77 -4.71 6.13 -14.31
CA THR A 77 -6.03 6.30 -14.93
C THR A 77 -6.65 7.59 -14.43
N LYS A 78 -7.72 8.05 -15.07
CA LYS A 78 -8.41 9.28 -14.68
C LYS A 78 -9.87 8.98 -14.46
N ASP A 79 -10.43 9.44 -13.35
CA ASP A 79 -11.86 9.25 -13.09
C ASP A 79 -12.65 9.96 -14.20
N PRO A 80 -13.50 9.23 -14.95
CA PRO A 80 -14.21 9.81 -16.08
C PRO A 80 -15.24 10.86 -15.67
N LEU A 81 -15.69 10.87 -14.41
CA LEU A 81 -16.65 11.81 -13.84
C LEU A 81 -15.95 13.00 -13.18
N THR A 82 -15.06 12.74 -12.21
CA THR A 82 -14.45 13.80 -11.39
C THR A 82 -13.20 14.41 -12.03
N LYS A 83 -12.61 13.72 -13.01
CA LYS A 83 -11.33 14.06 -13.66
C LYS A 83 -10.12 14.02 -12.72
N ILE A 84 -10.27 13.49 -11.51
CA ILE A 84 -9.19 13.24 -10.56
C ILE A 84 -8.31 12.10 -11.10
N ASN A 85 -6.99 12.23 -10.94
CA ASN A 85 -6.08 11.15 -11.30
C ASN A 85 -6.14 10.03 -10.26
N ASN A 86 -6.05 8.79 -10.72
CA ASN A 86 -5.70 7.64 -9.89
C ASN A 86 -4.30 7.19 -10.27
N VAL A 87 -3.43 7.00 -9.28
CA VAL A 87 -2.14 6.32 -9.45
C VAL A 87 -2.07 5.11 -8.52
N GLY A 88 -2.06 3.90 -9.08
CA GLY A 88 -2.01 2.66 -8.30
C GLY A 88 -0.90 1.72 -8.75
N THR A 89 -0.25 1.02 -7.82
CA THR A 89 0.73 -0.02 -8.14
C THR A 89 0.04 -1.34 -8.46
N TYR A 90 0.13 -1.79 -9.72
CA TYR A 90 -0.47 -3.04 -10.19
C TYR A 90 0.53 -3.85 -11.01
N ARG A 91 0.59 -5.17 -10.81
CA ARG A 91 1.52 -6.00 -11.59
C ARG A 91 1.06 -6.16 -13.04
N LEU A 92 2.03 -6.21 -13.95
CA LEU A 92 1.83 -6.43 -15.38
C LEU A 92 2.67 -7.62 -15.84
N MET A 93 2.02 -8.73 -16.21
CA MET A 93 2.69 -9.89 -16.82
C MET A 93 2.90 -9.64 -18.30
N ILE A 94 4.12 -9.75 -18.81
CA ILE A 94 4.38 -9.63 -20.24
C ILE A 94 3.79 -10.84 -20.97
N GLN A 95 2.93 -10.59 -21.96
CA GLN A 95 2.30 -11.62 -22.79
C GLN A 95 2.86 -11.64 -24.21
N THR A 96 3.08 -10.45 -24.78
CA THR A 96 3.66 -10.28 -26.12
C THR A 96 4.55 -9.04 -26.14
N LYS A 97 5.13 -8.71 -27.31
CA LYS A 97 5.94 -7.49 -27.49
C LYS A 97 5.23 -6.18 -27.10
N ASN A 98 3.90 -6.13 -27.03
CA ASN A 98 3.14 -4.90 -26.76
C ASN A 98 1.89 -5.12 -25.91
N ARG A 99 1.80 -6.25 -25.20
CA ARG A 99 0.63 -6.57 -24.37
C ARG A 99 1.05 -7.14 -23.04
N THR A 100 0.32 -6.75 -22.01
CA THR A 100 0.46 -7.32 -20.67
C THR A 100 -0.87 -7.75 -20.08
N GLY A 101 -0.86 -8.82 -19.29
CA GLY A 101 -1.95 -9.14 -18.37
C GLY A 101 -1.83 -8.25 -17.14
N MET A 102 -2.84 -7.43 -16.86
CA MET A 102 -2.85 -6.49 -15.74
C MET A 102 -3.75 -6.97 -14.60
N HIS A 103 -3.16 -7.14 -13.43
CA HIS A 103 -3.86 -7.58 -12.23
C HIS A 103 -4.41 -6.41 -11.43
N LEU A 104 -5.74 -6.31 -11.32
CA LEU A 104 -6.45 -5.29 -10.55
C LEU A 104 -7.49 -5.94 -9.64
N GLY A 105 -7.48 -5.58 -8.36
CA GLY A 105 -8.55 -5.89 -7.42
C GLY A 105 -9.82 -5.12 -7.76
N LEU A 106 -11.00 -5.75 -7.58
CA LEU A 106 -12.29 -5.14 -7.94
C LEU A 106 -12.61 -3.85 -7.16
N ALA A 107 -12.10 -3.71 -5.95
CA ALA A 107 -12.33 -2.54 -5.09
C ALA A 107 -11.29 -1.41 -5.29
N GLN A 108 -10.53 -1.43 -6.39
CA GLN A 108 -9.53 -0.41 -6.72
C GLN A 108 -10.08 0.57 -7.75
N ASP A 109 -9.71 1.84 -7.67
CA ASP A 109 -10.26 2.90 -8.52
C ASP A 109 -10.03 2.64 -10.01
N ALA A 110 -8.84 2.15 -10.40
CA ALA A 110 -8.58 1.76 -11.78
C ALA A 110 -9.60 0.71 -12.29
N ALA A 111 -10.00 -0.27 -11.47
CA ALA A 111 -11.01 -1.25 -11.86
C ALA A 111 -12.39 -0.61 -12.09
N ARG A 112 -12.77 0.35 -11.24
CA ARG A 112 -14.01 1.14 -11.36
C ARG A 112 -14.01 2.02 -12.61
N HIS A 113 -12.90 2.68 -12.92
CA HIS A 113 -12.73 3.47 -14.14
C HIS A 113 -12.90 2.59 -15.38
N ILE A 114 -12.26 1.42 -15.39
CA ILE A 114 -12.34 0.48 -16.52
C ILE A 114 -13.78 0.00 -16.72
N GLU A 115 -14.46 -0.39 -15.64
CA GLU A 115 -15.86 -0.81 -15.70
C GLU A 115 -16.77 0.30 -16.24
N TRP A 116 -16.53 1.56 -15.87
CA TRP A 116 -17.27 2.71 -16.39
C TRP A 116 -17.18 2.84 -17.91
N TYR A 117 -15.97 2.66 -18.48
CA TYR A 117 -15.71 2.70 -19.92
C TYR A 117 -16.27 1.46 -20.62
N GLU A 118 -16.09 0.27 -20.05
CA GLU A 118 -16.60 -0.99 -20.61
C GLU A 118 -18.14 -0.98 -20.72
N ASN A 119 -18.83 -0.45 -19.72
CA ASN A 119 -20.30 -0.28 -19.74
C ASN A 119 -20.78 0.71 -20.81
N ARG A 120 -19.87 1.48 -21.41
CA ARG A 120 -20.13 2.41 -22.53
C ARG A 120 -19.57 1.91 -23.85
N GLY A 121 -19.05 0.68 -23.90
CA GLY A 121 -18.46 0.11 -25.11
C GLY A 121 -17.16 0.79 -25.52
N GLN A 122 -16.44 1.40 -24.59
CA GLN A 122 -15.20 2.15 -24.86
C GLN A 122 -13.98 1.44 -24.27
N ALA A 123 -12.84 1.59 -24.93
CA ALA A 123 -11.55 1.22 -24.36
C ALA A 123 -11.16 2.24 -23.28
N THR A 124 -10.40 1.80 -22.27
CA THR A 124 -9.95 2.68 -21.19
C THR A 124 -8.52 3.16 -21.44
N PRO A 125 -8.25 4.47 -21.55
CA PRO A 125 -6.89 4.99 -21.61
C PRO A 125 -6.12 4.68 -20.33
N VAL A 126 -4.89 4.17 -20.47
CA VAL A 126 -4.01 3.82 -19.35
C VAL A 126 -2.58 4.21 -19.67
N ALA A 127 -1.92 4.86 -18.70
CA ALA A 127 -0.48 5.02 -18.71
C ALA A 127 0.17 4.23 -17.57
N VAL A 128 1.42 3.86 -17.71
CA VAL A 128 2.23 3.22 -16.67
C VAL A 128 3.54 3.95 -16.57
N ALA A 129 3.88 4.44 -15.38
CA ALA A 129 5.18 5.05 -15.10
C ALA A 129 6.07 4.10 -14.31
N ILE A 130 7.33 3.98 -14.72
CA ILE A 130 8.37 3.16 -14.11
C ILE A 130 9.59 4.05 -13.84
N GLY A 131 10.25 3.84 -12.70
CA GLY A 131 11.38 4.69 -12.27
C GLY A 131 10.93 6.13 -12.01
N THR A 132 10.04 6.31 -11.04
CA THR A 132 9.47 7.61 -10.67
C THR A 132 10.14 8.17 -9.41
N ASP A 133 9.88 9.44 -9.10
CA ASP A 133 10.21 10.01 -7.77
C ASP A 133 9.67 9.06 -6.68
N PRO A 134 10.47 8.64 -5.68
CA PRO A 134 10.06 7.66 -4.69
C PRO A 134 8.70 7.94 -4.02
N VAL A 135 8.34 9.22 -3.82
CA VAL A 135 7.03 9.56 -3.20
C VAL A 135 5.84 9.11 -4.05
N ILE A 136 5.99 9.02 -5.37
CA ILE A 136 4.93 8.53 -6.28
C ILE A 136 4.68 7.05 -6.02
N ASN A 137 5.75 6.26 -5.85
CA ASN A 137 5.64 4.85 -5.49
C ASN A 137 5.00 4.65 -4.10
N TYR A 138 5.26 5.56 -3.17
CA TYR A 138 4.69 5.50 -1.82
C TYR A 138 3.19 5.73 -1.84
N VAL A 139 2.72 6.74 -2.57
CA VAL A 139 1.27 7.00 -2.70
C VAL A 139 0.58 5.92 -3.54
N SER A 140 1.22 5.40 -4.60
CA SER A 140 0.61 4.38 -5.46
C SER A 140 0.43 3.03 -4.79
N CYS A 141 1.25 2.74 -3.76
CA CYS A 141 1.09 1.56 -2.90
C CYS A 141 0.11 1.79 -1.74
N THR A 142 -0.41 3.01 -1.56
CA THR A 142 -1.26 3.41 -0.45
C THR A 142 -2.68 3.62 -0.95
N ARG A 143 -3.68 2.96 -0.35
CA ARG A 143 -5.09 3.25 -0.68
C ARG A 143 -5.52 4.52 0.03
N SER A 144 -5.47 5.63 -0.69
CA SER A 144 -5.98 6.94 -0.26
C SER A 144 -7.50 7.01 -0.49
N PRO A 145 -8.23 7.89 0.21
CA PRO A 145 -9.62 8.20 -0.12
C PRO A 145 -9.82 8.63 -1.58
N GLU A 146 -10.93 8.22 -2.21
CA GLU A 146 -11.20 8.44 -3.65
C GLU A 146 -11.17 9.90 -4.12
N HIS A 147 -11.38 10.86 -3.21
CA HIS A 147 -11.37 12.28 -3.52
C HIS A 147 -9.97 12.91 -3.48
N ILE A 148 -8.93 12.14 -3.13
CA ILE A 148 -7.55 12.60 -3.05
C ILE A 148 -6.81 12.20 -4.33
N ASP A 149 -6.30 13.20 -5.05
CA ASP A 149 -5.39 12.99 -6.18
C ASP A 149 -4.02 12.53 -5.66
N GLU A 150 -3.55 11.34 -6.07
CA GLU A 150 -2.27 10.82 -5.56
C GLU A 150 -1.06 11.64 -6.01
N PHE A 151 -1.09 12.31 -7.17
CA PHE A 151 0.00 13.21 -7.54
C PHE A 151 0.02 14.44 -6.64
N ALA A 152 -1.14 14.95 -6.24
CA ALA A 152 -1.21 16.06 -5.29
C ALA A 152 -0.71 15.66 -3.89
N LEU A 153 -1.02 14.44 -3.46
CA LEU A 153 -0.52 13.87 -2.21
C LEU A 153 0.99 13.64 -2.27
N ALA A 154 1.51 13.10 -3.36
CA ALA A 154 2.95 12.94 -3.57
C ALA A 154 3.68 14.31 -3.57
N GLY A 155 3.08 15.32 -4.20
CA GLY A 155 3.55 16.71 -4.15
C GLY A 155 3.65 17.25 -2.73
N ALA A 156 2.65 16.97 -1.89
CA ALA A 156 2.66 17.34 -0.47
C ALA A 156 3.71 16.57 0.35
N LEU A 157 3.91 15.27 0.07
CA LEU A 157 4.94 14.47 0.74
C LEU A 157 6.36 14.89 0.36
N ARG A 158 6.62 15.34 -0.87
CA ARG A 158 7.93 15.91 -1.25
C ARG A 158 8.08 17.37 -0.85
N GLY A 159 6.97 18.10 -0.69
CA GLY A 159 6.93 19.52 -0.32
C GLY A 159 7.02 20.48 -1.51
N ALA A 160 6.81 19.98 -2.73
CA ALA A 160 6.86 20.74 -3.97
C ALA A 160 5.95 20.08 -5.03
N PRO A 161 5.31 20.85 -5.92
CA PRO A 161 4.40 20.31 -6.94
C PRO A 161 5.13 19.32 -7.85
N LEU A 162 4.47 18.20 -8.17
CA LEU A 162 4.97 17.27 -9.18
C LEU A 162 4.80 17.88 -10.57
N GLN A 163 5.85 17.78 -11.40
CA GLN A 163 5.76 18.16 -12.80
C GLN A 163 5.23 16.98 -13.62
N LEU A 164 4.13 17.21 -14.33
CA LEU A 164 3.52 16.24 -15.23
C LEU A 164 3.62 16.71 -16.68
N VAL A 165 3.76 15.77 -17.61
CA VAL A 165 3.70 15.99 -19.06
C VAL A 165 2.55 15.20 -19.66
N ARG A 166 2.02 15.67 -20.79
CA ARG A 166 0.98 14.93 -21.53
C ARG A 166 1.58 13.68 -22.17
N CYS A 167 0.80 12.60 -22.17
CA CYS A 167 1.06 11.41 -22.97
C CYS A 167 1.09 11.74 -24.48
N GLU A 168 1.83 10.95 -25.25
CA GLU A 168 1.94 11.03 -26.69
C GLU A 168 0.70 10.56 -27.44
N THR A 169 0.03 9.51 -26.95
CA THR A 169 -1.01 8.79 -27.71
C THR A 169 -2.36 8.74 -27.00
N ILE A 170 -2.42 9.15 -25.74
CA ILE A 170 -3.63 9.06 -24.91
C ILE A 170 -3.87 10.35 -24.10
N PRO A 171 -5.11 10.65 -23.70
CA PRO A 171 -5.46 11.89 -23.01
C PRO A 171 -5.17 11.83 -21.49
N LEU A 172 -3.94 11.46 -21.11
CA LEU A 172 -3.47 11.39 -19.72
C LEU A 172 -2.20 12.22 -19.52
N GLU A 173 -1.90 12.51 -18.27
CA GLU A 173 -0.66 13.15 -17.83
C GLU A 173 0.17 12.17 -16.98
N VAL A 174 1.49 12.22 -17.13
CA VAL A 174 2.46 11.33 -16.48
C VAL A 174 3.61 12.12 -15.87
N PRO A 175 4.33 11.60 -14.86
CA PRO A 175 5.48 12.28 -14.26
C PRO A 175 6.56 12.62 -15.30
N ALA A 176 6.93 13.91 -15.38
CA ALA A 176 7.89 14.42 -16.35
C ALA A 176 9.28 13.76 -16.24
N THR A 177 9.63 13.34 -15.02
CA THR A 177 10.95 12.77 -14.67
C THR A 177 10.94 11.24 -14.58
N ALA A 178 9.86 10.57 -14.99
CA ALA A 178 9.83 9.11 -15.02
C ALA A 178 10.92 8.56 -15.96
N GLU A 179 11.52 7.43 -15.60
CA GLU A 179 12.52 6.76 -16.44
C GLU A 179 11.89 6.16 -17.70
N ILE A 180 10.73 5.51 -17.55
CA ILE A 180 10.00 4.85 -18.64
C ILE A 180 8.50 5.07 -18.45
N ILE A 181 7.81 5.43 -19.53
CA ILE A 181 6.35 5.50 -19.62
C ILE A 181 5.86 4.52 -20.67
N LEU A 182 4.87 3.71 -20.32
CA LEU A 182 4.09 2.90 -21.25
C LEU A 182 2.72 3.55 -21.44
N GLU A 183 2.32 3.82 -22.67
CA GLU A 183 1.02 4.42 -23.00
C GLU A 183 0.20 3.45 -23.84
N GLY A 184 -1.11 3.41 -23.57
CA GLY A 184 -2.01 2.59 -24.35
C GLY A 184 -3.42 2.54 -23.77
N GLU A 185 -4.07 1.41 -23.98
CA GLU A 185 -5.47 1.23 -23.59
C GLU A 185 -5.74 -0.19 -23.10
N ILE A 186 -6.80 -0.33 -22.31
CA ILE A 186 -7.43 -1.62 -22.04
C ILE A 186 -8.58 -1.78 -23.03
N PRO A 187 -8.49 -2.74 -23.97
CA PRO A 187 -9.55 -2.98 -24.93
C PRO A 187 -10.81 -3.50 -24.24
N LEU A 188 -11.97 -3.14 -24.81
CA LEU A 188 -13.28 -3.52 -24.31
C LEU A 188 -13.38 -5.03 -24.05
N LYS A 189 -13.71 -5.41 -22.80
CA LYS A 189 -14.02 -6.80 -22.39
C LYS A 189 -12.95 -7.82 -22.79
N THR A 190 -11.73 -7.38 -23.08
CA THR A 190 -10.65 -8.27 -23.50
C THR A 190 -9.92 -8.75 -22.28
N ARG A 191 -9.79 -10.08 -22.16
CA ARG A 191 -9.16 -10.74 -21.02
C ARG A 191 -8.26 -11.88 -21.50
N GLU A 192 -7.16 -12.10 -20.78
CA GLU A 192 -6.24 -13.22 -21.02
C GLU A 192 -5.74 -13.79 -19.70
N HIS A 193 -5.18 -14.99 -19.73
CA HIS A 193 -4.59 -15.61 -18.56
C HIS A 193 -3.37 -14.83 -18.06
N GLU A 194 -3.34 -14.62 -16.75
CA GLU A 194 -2.24 -14.04 -15.97
C GLU A 194 -2.10 -14.83 -14.66
N GLY A 195 -0.89 -14.87 -14.12
CA GLY A 195 -0.58 -15.67 -12.96
C GLY A 195 -0.24 -17.13 -13.29
N PRO A 196 0.21 -17.93 -12.30
CA PRO A 196 0.33 -17.56 -10.89
C PRO A 196 1.44 -16.52 -10.65
N PHE A 197 1.40 -15.87 -9.48
CA PHE A 197 2.40 -14.88 -9.08
C PHE A 197 2.59 -14.90 -7.55
N GLY A 198 3.81 -14.67 -7.06
CA GLY A 198 4.08 -14.58 -5.63
C GLY A 198 3.49 -13.32 -4.99
N GLU A 199 2.62 -13.47 -4.00
CA GLU A 199 1.91 -12.35 -3.38
C GLU A 199 2.52 -11.90 -2.06
N PHE A 200 2.07 -10.73 -1.58
CA PHE A 200 2.47 -10.12 -0.31
C PHE A 200 2.19 -10.97 0.93
N THR A 201 1.34 -12.00 0.82
CA THR A 201 1.07 -12.97 1.89
C THR A 201 2.20 -13.99 2.03
N GLY A 202 3.14 -14.04 1.08
CA GLY A 202 4.22 -15.02 1.01
C GLY A 202 3.87 -16.30 0.25
N TYR A 203 2.68 -16.36 -0.36
CA TYR A 203 2.20 -17.51 -1.12
C TYR A 203 1.94 -17.15 -2.59
N MET A 204 1.97 -18.15 -3.46
CA MET A 204 1.58 -17.98 -4.87
C MET A 204 0.07 -17.79 -4.98
N SER A 205 -0.37 -16.76 -5.71
CA SER A 205 -1.77 -16.62 -6.10
C SER A 205 -2.12 -17.63 -7.19
N PRO A 206 -3.39 -18.06 -7.30
CA PRO A 206 -3.88 -18.74 -8.50
C PRO A 206 -3.75 -17.84 -9.73
N HIS A 207 -3.78 -18.47 -10.91
CA HIS A 207 -3.91 -17.79 -12.20
C HIS A 207 -5.37 -17.47 -12.49
N GLY A 208 -5.62 -16.55 -13.41
CA GLY A 208 -6.98 -16.20 -13.80
C GLY A 208 -7.04 -15.26 -15.00
N MET A 209 -8.26 -15.01 -15.48
CA MET A 209 -8.50 -14.09 -16.59
C MET A 209 -8.36 -12.63 -16.13
N ARG A 210 -7.46 -11.88 -16.76
CA ARG A 210 -7.12 -10.50 -16.41
C ARG A 210 -7.22 -9.55 -17.58
N ARG A 211 -7.36 -8.27 -17.25
CA ARG A 211 -7.48 -7.17 -18.21
C ARG A 211 -6.21 -7.10 -19.03
N VAL A 212 -6.35 -7.08 -20.35
CA VAL A 212 -5.21 -6.88 -21.25
C VAL A 212 -4.93 -5.38 -21.34
N PHE A 213 -3.72 -4.98 -21.01
CA PHE A 213 -3.21 -3.65 -21.33
C PHE A 213 -2.43 -3.73 -22.63
N LYS A 214 -2.92 -3.04 -23.67
CA LYS A 214 -2.31 -2.98 -25.00
C LYS A 214 -1.52 -1.68 -25.11
N ILE A 215 -0.21 -1.79 -25.24
CA ILE A 215 0.71 -0.66 -25.31
C ILE A 215 0.91 -0.25 -26.77
N ASN A 216 0.79 1.05 -27.03
CA ASN A 216 0.98 1.66 -28.36
C ASN A 216 2.13 2.67 -28.38
N CYS A 217 2.63 3.12 -27.23
CA CYS A 217 3.79 3.98 -27.16
C CYS A 217 4.62 3.69 -25.91
N ILE A 218 5.94 3.75 -26.07
CA ILE A 218 6.91 3.75 -24.96
C ILE A 218 7.73 5.02 -25.09
N THR A 219 7.76 5.84 -24.03
CA THR A 219 8.68 6.98 -23.92
C THR A 219 9.65 6.74 -22.78
N PHE A 220 10.91 7.15 -22.93
CA PHE A 220 11.93 6.87 -21.92
C PHE A 220 13.10 7.86 -21.98
N ARG A 221 13.76 8.02 -20.82
CA ARG A 221 15.01 8.79 -20.69
C ARG A 221 16.17 8.11 -21.41
N SER A 222 17.20 8.87 -21.75
CA SER A 222 18.47 8.31 -22.19
C SER A 222 19.11 7.54 -21.03
N ASN A 223 19.55 6.30 -21.29
CA ASN A 223 20.03 5.36 -20.26
C ASN A 223 19.00 5.11 -19.14
N PRO A 224 17.80 4.60 -19.48
CA PRO A 224 16.70 4.51 -18.53
C PRO A 224 16.99 3.49 -17.42
N ILE A 225 16.60 3.81 -16.20
CA ILE A 225 16.66 2.90 -15.06
C ILE A 225 15.34 2.13 -14.96
N PHE A 226 15.39 0.81 -15.13
CA PHE A 226 14.25 -0.05 -14.89
C PHE A 226 14.15 -0.37 -13.38
N HIS A 227 13.29 0.36 -12.68
CA HIS A 227 12.95 0.11 -11.28
C HIS A 227 11.94 -1.03 -11.16
N THR A 228 11.98 -1.78 -10.07
CA THR A 228 11.08 -2.91 -9.82
C THR A 228 10.89 -3.15 -8.31
N PHE A 229 9.84 -3.87 -7.91
CA PHE A 229 9.60 -4.28 -6.52
C PHE A 229 9.66 -5.79 -6.36
N ILE A 230 10.39 -6.26 -5.36
CA ILE A 230 10.17 -7.61 -4.86
C ILE A 230 8.84 -7.54 -4.09
N SER A 231 7.77 -8.10 -4.63
CA SER A 231 6.43 -8.02 -4.02
C SER A 231 5.91 -9.37 -3.50
N GLN A 232 6.85 -10.23 -3.08
CA GLN A 232 6.59 -11.60 -2.64
C GLN A 232 6.70 -11.71 -1.09
N MET A 233 7.31 -12.79 -0.60
CA MET A 233 7.51 -13.09 0.83
C MET A 233 7.93 -11.85 1.64
N PRO A 234 7.17 -11.43 2.66
CA PRO A 234 7.58 -10.35 3.55
C PRO A 234 8.76 -10.79 4.44
N PRO A 235 9.65 -9.85 4.84
CA PRO A 235 9.64 -8.43 4.52
C PRO A 235 10.16 -8.14 3.09
N SER A 236 9.53 -7.19 2.42
CA SER A 236 9.82 -6.76 1.06
C SER A 236 9.56 -5.25 0.89
N GLU A 237 9.99 -4.64 -0.23
CA GLU A 237 9.71 -3.22 -0.48
C GLU A 237 8.21 -2.93 -0.43
N SER A 238 7.39 -3.85 -0.97
CA SER A 238 5.94 -3.68 -1.01
C SER A 238 5.32 -3.77 0.39
N SER A 239 5.77 -4.69 1.26
CA SER A 239 5.27 -4.75 2.65
C SER A 239 5.64 -3.51 3.44
N CYS A 240 6.86 -2.99 3.27
CA CYS A 240 7.32 -1.77 3.94
C CYS A 240 6.50 -0.54 3.52
N MET A 241 6.33 -0.33 2.21
CA MET A 241 5.59 0.83 1.70
C MET A 241 4.11 0.77 2.09
N ARG A 242 3.49 -0.40 1.91
CA ARG A 242 2.09 -0.64 2.25
C ARG A 242 1.81 -0.43 3.73
N LYS A 243 2.66 -0.96 4.60
CA LYS A 243 2.60 -0.74 6.06
C LYS A 243 2.55 0.74 6.38
N ILE A 244 3.56 1.50 5.94
CA ILE A 244 3.72 2.91 6.33
C ILE A 244 2.55 3.77 5.81
N GLY A 245 2.15 3.55 4.56
CA GLY A 245 1.02 4.25 3.96
C GLY A 245 -0.30 3.94 4.67
N ASN A 246 -0.59 2.66 4.91
CA ASN A 246 -1.80 2.24 5.61
C ASN A 246 -1.86 2.81 7.03
N GLU A 247 -0.75 2.75 7.78
CA GLU A 247 -0.67 3.33 9.12
C GLU A 247 -1.02 4.81 9.13
N ALA A 248 -0.49 5.57 8.18
CA ALA A 248 -0.75 7.00 8.09
C ALA A 248 -2.23 7.32 7.82
N ILE A 249 -2.84 6.63 6.86
CA ILE A 249 -4.25 6.81 6.49
C ILE A 249 -5.16 6.48 7.68
N ILE A 250 -4.92 5.33 8.34
CA ILE A 250 -5.69 4.90 9.51
C ILE A 250 -5.51 5.89 10.66
N LEU A 251 -4.28 6.30 10.95
CA LEU A 251 -3.98 7.21 12.04
C LEU A 251 -4.62 8.59 11.82
N HIS A 252 -4.61 9.07 10.57
CA HIS A 252 -5.32 10.29 10.18
C HIS A 252 -6.82 10.14 10.46
N HIS A 253 -7.47 9.06 10.00
CA HIS A 253 -8.90 8.87 10.24
C HIS A 253 -9.26 8.80 11.73
N LEU A 254 -8.58 7.95 12.49
CA LEU A 254 -8.87 7.76 13.91
C LEU A 254 -8.65 9.04 14.73
N ARG A 255 -7.60 9.83 14.42
CA ARG A 255 -7.29 11.06 15.19
C ARG A 255 -7.97 12.32 14.67
N LYS A 256 -8.09 12.50 13.35
CA LYS A 256 -8.58 13.74 12.74
C LYS A 256 -10.08 13.70 12.46
N ILE A 257 -10.60 12.54 12.08
CA ILE A 257 -12.01 12.39 11.69
C ILE A 257 -12.84 11.91 12.87
N LEU A 258 -12.36 10.92 13.63
CA LEU A 258 -13.07 10.35 14.76
C LEU A 258 -12.67 10.91 16.14
N ASP A 259 -11.67 11.79 16.19
CA ASP A 259 -11.14 12.42 17.42
C ASP A 259 -10.83 11.41 18.55
N MET A 260 -10.30 10.24 18.18
CA MET A 260 -9.97 9.19 19.15
C MET A 260 -8.56 9.38 19.75
N PRO A 261 -8.36 9.08 21.05
CA PRO A 261 -7.08 9.27 21.74
C PRO A 261 -6.07 8.14 21.42
N VAL A 262 -5.88 7.85 20.14
CA VAL A 262 -4.90 6.87 19.64
C VAL A 262 -3.50 7.44 19.87
N THR A 263 -2.61 6.68 20.50
CA THR A 263 -1.23 7.10 20.82
C THR A 263 -0.20 6.52 19.86
N GLY A 264 -0.48 5.37 19.26
CA GLY A 264 0.40 4.73 18.27
C GLY A 264 -0.33 3.72 17.40
N ILE A 265 0.29 3.38 16.28
CA ILE A 265 -0.12 2.31 15.37
C ILE A 265 1.12 1.58 14.86
N ASN A 266 1.03 0.27 14.73
CA ASN A 266 2.03 -0.56 14.07
C ASN A 266 1.34 -1.72 13.35
N ILE A 267 1.33 -1.67 12.02
CA ILE A 267 0.95 -2.81 11.20
C ILE A 267 2.19 -3.70 11.07
N LYS A 268 2.07 -4.98 11.41
CA LYS A 268 3.21 -5.90 11.41
C LYS A 268 3.62 -6.18 9.97
N GLU A 269 4.87 -5.84 9.64
CA GLU A 269 5.41 -6.07 8.29
C GLU A 269 5.48 -7.55 7.95
N SER A 270 5.75 -8.39 8.95
CA SER A 270 5.68 -9.87 8.87
C SER A 270 4.32 -10.39 8.40
N SER A 271 3.26 -9.59 8.51
CA SER A 271 1.90 -9.91 8.06
C SER A 271 1.58 -9.32 6.67
N GLY A 272 2.62 -9.07 5.86
CA GLY A 272 2.52 -8.47 4.53
C GLY A 272 2.18 -6.98 4.54
N GLY A 273 2.21 -6.34 5.72
CA GLY A 273 1.78 -4.96 5.92
C GLY A 273 0.26 -4.75 5.87
N GLU A 274 -0.54 -5.80 6.12
CA GLU A 274 -2.01 -5.71 6.19
C GLU A 274 -2.65 -6.51 7.32
N ALA A 275 -2.20 -7.73 7.62
CA ALA A 275 -3.04 -8.68 8.35
C ALA A 275 -3.07 -8.52 9.88
N ILE A 276 -2.00 -8.02 10.49
CA ILE A 276 -1.92 -7.79 11.94
C ILE A 276 -1.64 -6.31 12.21
N CYS A 277 -2.47 -5.67 13.03
CA CYS A 277 -2.31 -4.29 13.46
C CYS A 277 -2.33 -4.18 14.99
N VAL A 278 -1.42 -3.38 15.54
CA VAL A 278 -1.39 -3.01 16.97
C VAL A 278 -1.72 -1.52 17.09
N LEU A 279 -2.69 -1.18 17.92
CA LEU A 279 -3.08 0.20 18.24
C LEU A 279 -2.84 0.50 19.71
N GLY A 280 -2.17 1.62 19.98
CA GLY A 280 -2.06 2.20 21.31
C GLY A 280 -3.20 3.19 21.55
N ILE A 281 -3.83 3.15 22.71
CA ILE A 281 -4.87 4.11 23.12
C ILE A 281 -4.63 4.65 24.52
N LYS A 282 -4.79 5.95 24.69
CA LYS A 282 -4.88 6.57 26.02
C LYS A 282 -6.35 6.57 26.47
N LYS A 283 -6.74 5.50 27.17
CA LYS A 283 -8.14 5.32 27.58
C LYS A 283 -8.60 6.37 28.58
N GLN A 284 -9.81 6.86 28.38
CA GLN A 284 -10.50 7.82 29.23
C GLN A 284 -11.65 7.16 30.01
N PHE A 285 -12.24 6.08 29.50
CA PHE A 285 -13.33 5.35 30.15
C PHE A 285 -13.39 3.87 29.71
N PRO A 286 -14.01 2.97 30.52
CA PRO A 286 -14.24 1.58 30.14
C PRO A 286 -15.08 1.44 28.85
N GLY A 287 -14.69 0.51 27.96
CA GLY A 287 -15.37 0.30 26.68
C GLY A 287 -14.84 1.14 25.51
N GLN A 288 -13.98 2.13 25.75
CA GLN A 288 -13.40 2.96 24.69
C GLN A 288 -12.55 2.15 23.69
N ALA A 289 -11.91 1.06 24.11
CA ALA A 289 -11.21 0.14 23.21
C ALA A 289 -12.16 -0.50 22.19
N LYS A 290 -13.39 -0.83 22.60
CA LYS A 290 -14.43 -1.36 21.71
C LYS A 290 -14.97 -0.30 20.74
N GLN A 291 -15.06 0.96 21.17
CA GLN A 291 -15.35 2.05 20.23
C GLN A 291 -14.23 2.20 19.19
N LEU A 292 -12.97 2.11 19.61
CA LEU A 292 -11.81 2.20 18.72
C LEU A 292 -11.81 1.07 17.69
N LEU A 293 -12.15 -0.14 18.12
CA LEU A 293 -12.34 -1.29 17.25
C LEU A 293 -13.32 -0.97 16.11
N HIS A 294 -14.53 -0.51 16.44
CA HIS A 294 -15.55 -0.21 15.43
C HIS A 294 -15.15 0.96 14.53
N GLY A 295 -14.50 1.99 15.07
CA GLY A 295 -13.96 3.11 14.30
C GLY A 295 -12.82 2.71 13.36
N PHE A 296 -12.01 1.70 13.73
CA PHE A 296 -10.99 1.15 12.86
C PHE A 296 -11.60 0.33 11.72
N TRP A 297 -12.50 -0.61 12.03
CA TRP A 297 -13.08 -1.50 11.01
C TRP A 297 -14.08 -0.81 10.08
N SER A 298 -14.67 0.32 10.46
CA SER A 298 -15.53 1.11 9.57
C SER A 298 -14.77 1.80 8.44
N MET A 299 -13.46 2.04 8.60
CA MET A 299 -12.69 2.85 7.66
C MET A 299 -12.28 2.09 6.41
N LYS A 300 -11.69 0.90 6.57
CA LYS A 300 -10.98 0.22 5.49
C LYS A 300 -11.36 -1.25 5.40
N VAL A 301 -11.79 -1.64 4.21
CA VAL A 301 -12.10 -3.02 3.87
C VAL A 301 -10.80 -3.84 3.83
N ALA A 302 -10.83 -5.02 4.44
CA ALA A 302 -9.79 -6.04 4.35
C ALA A 302 -8.40 -5.63 4.88
N VAL A 303 -8.33 -4.86 5.96
CA VAL A 303 -7.09 -4.58 6.72
C VAL A 303 -7.27 -5.01 8.18
N ALA A 304 -6.19 -5.48 8.80
CA ALA A 304 -6.13 -6.04 10.14
C ALA A 304 -7.17 -7.15 10.37
N LYS A 305 -6.88 -8.33 9.79
CA LYS A 305 -7.52 -9.60 10.17
C LYS A 305 -7.40 -9.83 11.67
N ILE A 306 -6.29 -9.42 12.28
CA ILE A 306 -6.07 -9.39 13.72
C ILE A 306 -5.74 -7.96 14.15
N LEU A 307 -6.57 -7.39 15.03
CA LEU A 307 -6.36 -6.08 15.65
C LEU A 307 -6.05 -6.26 17.13
N ILE A 308 -4.96 -5.68 17.62
CA ILE A 308 -4.57 -5.72 19.03
C ILE A 308 -4.60 -4.31 19.57
N ILE A 309 -5.35 -4.07 20.64
CA ILE A 309 -5.47 -2.75 21.27
C ILE A 309 -4.75 -2.79 22.62
N VAL A 310 -3.76 -1.92 22.81
CA VAL A 310 -2.93 -1.81 24.02
C VAL A 310 -3.04 -0.41 24.62
N ASP A 311 -2.74 -0.26 25.90
CA ASP A 311 -2.67 1.05 26.54
C ASP A 311 -1.45 1.87 26.03
N ASP A 312 -1.44 3.16 26.32
CA ASP A 312 -0.38 4.11 25.93
C ASP A 312 0.97 3.92 26.64
N ASP A 313 1.05 3.01 27.61
CA ASP A 313 2.30 2.62 28.25
C ASP A 313 3.07 1.53 27.49
N ILE A 314 2.45 0.91 26.46
CA ILE A 314 3.04 -0.11 25.59
C ILE A 314 3.56 0.51 24.29
N ASP A 315 4.83 0.26 23.94
CA ASP A 315 5.33 0.57 22.61
C ASP A 315 4.77 -0.43 21.59
N VAL A 316 3.88 0.04 20.72
CA VAL A 316 3.27 -0.77 19.65
C VAL A 316 4.30 -1.35 18.68
N CYS A 317 5.50 -0.76 18.59
CA CYS A 317 6.60 -1.24 17.76
C CYS A 317 7.41 -2.37 18.39
N ASP A 318 7.30 -2.58 19.70
CA ASP A 318 8.03 -3.61 20.45
C ASP A 318 7.15 -4.85 20.64
N ASP A 319 7.48 -5.92 19.91
CA ASP A 319 6.74 -7.19 19.99
C ASP A 319 6.74 -7.76 21.41
N PHE A 320 7.84 -7.61 22.17
CA PHE A 320 7.94 -8.11 23.53
C PHE A 320 6.96 -7.40 24.48
N GLU A 321 6.82 -6.07 24.34
CA GLU A 321 5.86 -5.33 25.15
C GLU A 321 4.40 -5.67 24.78
N VAL A 322 4.11 -5.85 23.49
CA VAL A 322 2.78 -6.26 23.01
C VAL A 322 2.42 -7.67 23.50
N GLU A 323 3.34 -8.63 23.41
CA GLU A 323 3.16 -9.99 23.92
C GLU A 323 2.92 -10.02 25.44
N ARG A 324 3.64 -9.17 26.19
CA ARG A 324 3.40 -8.99 27.62
C ARG A 324 2.00 -8.43 27.90
N ALA A 325 1.53 -7.48 27.10
CA ALA A 325 0.16 -6.96 27.23
C ALA A 325 -0.88 -8.06 26.95
N LEU A 326 -0.69 -8.83 25.88
CA LEU A 326 -1.54 -9.97 25.53
C LEU A 326 -1.56 -11.05 26.63
N SER A 327 -0.44 -11.25 27.32
CA SER A 327 -0.32 -12.30 28.34
C SER A 327 -1.08 -11.98 29.64
N PHE A 328 -1.14 -10.70 30.02
CA PHE A 328 -1.57 -10.32 31.38
C PHE A 328 -2.67 -9.25 31.45
N ARG A 329 -3.08 -8.65 30.32
CA ARG A 329 -4.10 -7.58 30.29
C ARG A 329 -5.42 -7.98 29.65
N MET A 330 -5.51 -9.20 29.14
CA MET A 330 -6.72 -9.69 28.49
C MET A 330 -7.11 -11.06 29.01
N GLN A 331 -8.40 -11.35 28.93
CA GLN A 331 -9.01 -12.64 29.22
C GLN A 331 -9.60 -13.17 27.92
N PRO A 332 -9.14 -14.32 27.38
CA PRO A 332 -9.53 -14.79 26.05
C PRO A 332 -11.04 -14.82 25.78
N GLU A 333 -11.83 -15.27 26.75
CA GLU A 333 -13.30 -15.32 26.63
C GLU A 333 -13.96 -13.94 26.51
N LYS A 334 -13.41 -12.93 27.20
CA LYS A 334 -14.07 -11.62 27.39
C LYS A 334 -13.56 -10.56 26.44
N ASP A 335 -12.27 -10.63 26.12
CA ASP A 335 -11.53 -9.56 25.46
C ASP A 335 -11.15 -9.89 24.01
N VAL A 336 -11.52 -11.08 23.53
CA VAL A 336 -11.47 -11.43 22.11
C VAL A 336 -12.84 -11.17 21.48
N HIS A 337 -12.85 -10.36 20.44
CA HIS A 337 -14.01 -10.10 19.61
C HIS A 337 -13.77 -10.70 18.23
N ILE A 338 -14.59 -11.68 17.85
CA ILE A 338 -14.55 -12.29 16.51
C ILE A 338 -15.73 -11.76 15.72
N GLU A 339 -15.44 -11.10 14.62
CA GLU A 339 -16.43 -10.69 13.63
C GLU A 339 -16.42 -11.68 12.47
N ARG A 340 -17.60 -12.11 12.03
CA ARG A 340 -17.78 -13.13 10.99
C ARG A 340 -18.42 -12.52 9.76
N ASP A 341 -18.35 -13.25 8.66
CA ASP A 341 -19.01 -12.91 7.40
C ASP A 341 -18.56 -11.54 6.84
N GLU A 342 -17.29 -11.22 7.07
CA GLU A 342 -16.65 -9.96 6.68
C GLU A 342 -15.78 -10.14 5.45
N ARG A 343 -15.49 -9.04 4.73
CA ARG A 343 -14.56 -9.11 3.60
C ARG A 343 -13.18 -9.53 4.10
N ALA A 344 -12.67 -10.63 3.55
CA ALA A 344 -11.37 -11.18 3.91
C ALA A 344 -10.20 -10.45 3.24
N ILE A 345 -9.00 -10.65 3.79
CA ILE A 345 -7.76 -10.19 3.17
C ILE A 345 -7.57 -10.92 1.84
N VAL A 346 -7.23 -10.17 0.80
CA VAL A 346 -7.05 -10.72 -0.54
C VAL A 346 -5.84 -11.65 -0.55
N TYR A 347 -5.99 -12.81 -1.20
CA TYR A 347 -4.98 -13.88 -1.26
C TYR A 347 -4.62 -14.52 0.09
N ASP A 348 -5.46 -14.38 1.10
CA ASP A 348 -5.32 -15.18 2.32
C ASP A 348 -5.50 -16.67 1.98
N PRO A 349 -4.45 -17.50 2.09
CA PRO A 349 -4.51 -18.91 1.72
C PRO A 349 -5.39 -19.73 2.67
N SER A 350 -5.77 -19.19 3.85
CA SER A 350 -6.62 -19.92 4.79
C SER A 350 -8.09 -19.99 4.37
N LEU A 351 -8.50 -19.24 3.34
CA LEU A 351 -9.90 -19.12 2.94
C LEU A 351 -10.37 -20.23 2.00
N ALA A 352 -9.48 -20.70 1.13
CA ALA A 352 -9.83 -21.71 0.14
C ALA A 352 -8.61 -22.57 -0.21
N PRO A 353 -8.81 -23.86 -0.53
CA PRO A 353 -7.76 -24.74 -1.01
C PRO A 353 -6.97 -24.15 -2.18
N ALA A 354 -5.72 -24.60 -2.35
CA ALA A 354 -4.83 -24.11 -3.41
C ALA A 354 -5.39 -24.31 -4.82
N ASN A 355 -6.20 -25.36 -5.03
CA ASN A 355 -6.83 -25.68 -6.32
C ASN A 355 -8.17 -24.97 -6.57
N ALA A 356 -8.70 -24.23 -5.59
CA ALA A 356 -9.92 -23.45 -5.80
C ALA A 356 -9.63 -22.28 -6.77
N ASP A 357 -10.59 -21.98 -7.64
CA ASP A 357 -10.46 -20.89 -8.61
C ASP A 357 -10.21 -19.55 -7.89
N GLN A 358 -9.55 -18.62 -8.57
CA GLN A 358 -9.26 -17.31 -8.00
C GLN A 358 -10.51 -16.49 -7.67
N HIS A 359 -11.60 -16.69 -8.42
CA HIS A 359 -12.88 -16.04 -8.25
C HIS A 359 -13.85 -16.85 -7.38
N ASP A 360 -13.38 -17.93 -6.75
CA ASP A 360 -14.21 -18.72 -5.84
C ASP A 360 -14.80 -17.82 -4.73
N PRO A 361 -16.12 -17.81 -4.52
CA PRO A 361 -16.78 -16.99 -3.51
C PRO A 361 -16.22 -17.19 -2.10
N SER A 362 -15.72 -18.38 -1.78
CA SER A 362 -15.09 -18.69 -0.47
C SER A 362 -13.86 -17.82 -0.19
N ARG A 363 -13.17 -17.32 -1.23
CA ARG A 363 -12.02 -16.41 -1.08
C ARG A 363 -12.41 -14.97 -0.71
N SER A 364 -13.70 -14.63 -0.73
CA SER A 364 -14.15 -13.26 -0.51
C SER A 364 -14.59 -12.98 0.92
N ILE A 365 -15.10 -13.98 1.62
CA ILE A 365 -15.71 -13.84 2.94
C ILE A 365 -14.89 -14.61 3.96
N GLY A 366 -14.58 -13.97 5.08
CA GLY A 366 -13.82 -14.55 6.17
C GLY A 366 -14.22 -13.96 7.51
N SER A 367 -13.30 -14.02 8.47
CA SER A 367 -13.49 -13.44 9.80
C SER A 367 -12.35 -12.52 10.17
N ARG A 368 -12.62 -11.62 11.11
CA ARG A 368 -11.62 -10.78 11.75
C ARG A 368 -11.69 -10.94 13.26
N MET A 369 -10.56 -10.67 13.90
CA MET A 369 -10.42 -10.76 15.35
C MET A 369 -9.88 -9.45 15.87
N ALA A 370 -10.42 -9.00 17.00
CA ALA A 370 -9.84 -7.94 17.79
C ALA A 370 -9.59 -8.40 19.22
N ILE A 371 -8.49 -7.94 19.79
CA ILE A 371 -8.03 -8.31 21.13
C ILE A 371 -7.87 -7.02 21.94
N ASP A 372 -8.73 -6.83 22.94
CA ASP A 372 -8.57 -5.75 23.92
C ASP A 372 -7.53 -6.16 24.98
N ALA A 373 -6.27 -5.84 24.72
CA ALA A 373 -5.14 -6.02 25.65
C ALA A 373 -4.88 -4.78 26.54
N THR A 374 -5.92 -4.00 26.80
CA THR A 374 -5.83 -2.83 27.70
C THR A 374 -6.14 -3.17 29.16
N LYS A 375 -5.62 -2.42 30.12
CA LYS A 375 -5.89 -2.62 31.56
C LYS A 375 -7.36 -2.33 31.88
N LYS A 376 -8.13 -3.31 32.35
CA LYS A 376 -9.58 -3.14 32.60
C LYS A 376 -9.91 -2.36 33.87
N PHE A 377 -8.96 -2.25 34.79
CA PHE A 377 -9.03 -1.57 36.08
C PHE A 377 -7.62 -1.18 36.52
N GLN A 378 -7.44 -0.68 37.75
CA GLN A 378 -6.10 -0.40 38.29
C GLN A 378 -5.31 -1.70 38.47
N PHE A 379 -4.21 -1.85 37.74
CA PHE A 379 -3.31 -2.99 37.86
C PHE A 379 -2.36 -2.81 39.05
N PRO A 380 -1.77 -3.91 39.57
CA PRO A 380 -0.62 -3.81 40.46
C PRO A 380 0.51 -2.98 39.85
N GLU A 381 1.33 -2.37 40.72
CA GLU A 381 2.49 -1.62 40.28
C GLU A 381 3.42 -2.47 39.42
N ALA A 382 3.97 -1.85 38.37
CA ALA A 382 4.91 -2.54 37.51
C ALA A 382 6.17 -2.91 38.30
N SER A 383 6.65 -4.14 38.15
CA SER A 383 7.93 -4.59 38.70
C SER A 383 9.11 -4.04 37.89
N LEU A 384 9.14 -2.72 37.69
CA LEU A 384 10.17 -2.00 36.96
C LEU A 384 10.57 -0.75 37.74
N PRO A 385 11.88 -0.42 37.80
CA PRO A 385 12.31 0.87 38.29
C PRO A 385 11.65 2.02 37.51
N PRO A 386 11.47 3.20 38.12
CA PRO A 386 10.95 4.37 37.42
C PRO A 386 11.74 4.64 36.12
N ARG A 387 11.03 5.06 35.05
CA ARG A 387 11.65 5.33 33.73
C ARG A 387 12.84 6.29 33.81
N GLU A 388 12.82 7.27 34.71
CA GLU A 388 13.93 8.21 34.89
C GLU A 388 15.21 7.53 35.41
N HIS A 389 15.08 6.49 36.25
CA HIS A 389 16.23 5.70 36.68
C HIS A 389 16.80 4.89 35.52
N LEU A 390 15.94 4.26 34.72
CA LEU A 390 16.34 3.49 33.54
C LEU A 390 17.04 4.39 32.51
N LYS A 391 16.51 5.59 32.23
CA LYS A 391 17.15 6.58 31.34
C LYS A 391 18.51 7.03 31.86
N ARG A 392 18.61 7.34 33.16
CA ARG A 392 19.89 7.74 33.78
C ARG A 392 20.94 6.65 33.70
N VAL A 393 20.55 5.39 33.88
CA VAL A 393 21.45 4.24 33.71
C VAL A 393 21.87 4.13 32.24
N ARG A 394 20.93 4.20 31.29
CA ARG A 394 21.22 4.15 29.85
C ARG A 394 22.11 5.31 29.38
N SER A 395 21.96 6.53 29.91
CA SER A 395 22.81 7.66 29.54
C SER A 395 24.26 7.53 30.03
N LYS A 396 24.50 6.65 31.00
CA LYS A 396 25.81 6.38 31.58
C LYS A 396 26.32 4.98 31.23
N TRP A 397 25.71 4.33 30.24
CA TRP A 397 25.98 2.93 29.93
C TRP A 397 27.46 2.70 29.57
N GLU A 398 27.99 3.59 28.73
CA GLU A 398 29.42 3.63 28.37
C GLU A 398 30.33 3.94 29.58
N ASP A 399 29.91 4.85 30.48
CA ASP A 399 30.67 5.17 31.71
C ASP A 399 30.83 3.94 32.63
N TYR A 400 29.90 2.99 32.56
CA TYR A 400 29.97 1.73 33.31
C TYR A 400 30.80 0.65 32.62
N GLY A 401 31.28 0.90 31.40
CA GLY A 401 32.05 -0.06 30.60
C GLY A 401 31.22 -1.21 30.02
N ILE A 402 29.91 -0.98 29.79
CA ILE A 402 28.96 -1.95 29.19
C ILE A 402 28.60 -1.53 27.77
#